data_AF-A0A917ZB98-F1
#
_entry.id   AF-A0A917ZB98-F1
#
_cell.length_a   1.000
_cell.length_b   1.000
_cell.length_c   1.000
_cell.angle_alpha   90.00
_cell.angle_beta   90.00
_cell.angle_gamma   90.00
#
_symmetry.space_group_name_H-M   'P 1'
#
loop_
_entity.id
_entity.type
_entity.pdbx_description
1 polymer ?
#
loop_
_entity_poly.entity_id
_entity_poly.type
_entity_poly.pdbx_seq_one_letter_code
_entity_poly.pdbx_strand_id
1 'polypeptide(L)'
;MRRLRWWVALSMAALLLALAVPQFSATVALPEPAEQRDCPMGLGLDGPPGAAVVEQQDRQWMYLCFAHQQFGELPDEELLARGAALCDSAVLDEKLTKLLELRCPGLYERNERIYLAARDAEDAEEKRRLAVAKTRCPRRAPIAKPVRRTRAAMWVSTGGIHAWEEGYNGLDYTGRFLTKGKGTVHLTWGTGKGDEAGPVCVTGEAYKERPPKAKGWQRSGELRFHSPTGVLEFFGDGGDPLGDVTVTGAGSYRIRAYVRGVEHAPELTRAEAVKEVLIVVFPTSPR
;
A
#
# COMPACT_ATOMS: atom_id res chain seq x y z
N MET A 1 -56.50 15.27 27.23
CA MET A 1 -57.35 14.82 26.11
C MET A 1 -56.85 13.41 25.75
N ARG A 2 -57.55 12.29 26.04
CA ARG A 2 -58.80 11.70 25.49
C ARG A 2 -58.67 11.08 24.07
N ARG A 3 -58.42 9.75 24.03
CA ARG A 3 -58.76 8.75 22.96
C ARG A 3 -57.93 8.86 21.64
N LEU A 4 -57.69 7.84 20.79
CA LEU A 4 -57.94 6.36 20.71
C LEU A 4 -56.58 5.69 20.33
N ARG A 5 -56.22 4.38 20.44
CA ARG A 5 -56.77 3.07 20.91
C ARG A 5 -57.61 2.16 19.96
N TRP A 6 -57.20 0.87 19.88
CA TRP A 6 -57.80 -0.30 19.13
C TRP A 6 -57.48 -0.30 17.62
N TRP A 7 -57.31 -1.44 16.90
CA TRP A 7 -57.51 -2.90 17.12
C TRP A 7 -56.15 -3.67 17.07
N VAL A 8 -55.87 -4.83 17.71
CA VAL A 8 -56.44 -6.20 17.60
C VAL A 8 -56.30 -6.80 16.18
N ALA A 9 -55.90 -8.05 15.92
CA ALA A 9 -54.97 -9.07 16.46
C ALA A 9 -55.35 -10.44 15.79
N LEU A 10 -54.50 -11.47 15.94
CA LEU A 10 -54.63 -12.85 15.40
C LEU A 10 -54.55 -13.03 13.87
N SER A 11 -53.66 -13.93 13.45
CA SER A 11 -54.11 -15.20 12.84
C SER A 11 -52.99 -16.25 12.87
N MET A 12 -53.21 -17.35 13.59
CA MET A 12 -52.48 -18.61 13.41
C MET A 12 -53.38 -19.56 12.60
N ALA A 13 -52.84 -20.22 11.57
CA ALA A 13 -53.24 -21.59 11.23
C ALA A 13 -52.29 -22.21 10.19
N ALA A 14 -52.14 -23.53 10.30
CA ALA A 14 -51.33 -24.39 9.45
C ALA A 14 -51.71 -24.39 7.97
N LEU A 15 -50.76 -24.80 7.12
CA LEU A 15 -51.05 -25.86 6.17
C LEU A 15 -49.82 -26.76 5.96
N LEU A 16 -49.91 -27.99 6.45
CA LEU A 16 -49.01 -29.09 6.05
C LEU A 16 -49.57 -29.69 4.77
N LEU A 17 -48.83 -29.59 3.66
CA LEU A 17 -49.08 -30.42 2.47
C LEU A 17 -47.82 -31.23 2.15
N ALA A 18 -47.86 -32.52 2.52
CA ALA A 18 -46.91 -33.49 2.00
C ALA A 18 -47.36 -33.90 0.59
N LEU A 19 -46.66 -33.42 -0.44
CA LEU A 19 -46.83 -33.91 -1.81
C LEU A 19 -45.88 -35.09 -2.04
N ALA A 20 -46.44 -36.22 -2.44
CA ALA A 20 -45.66 -37.42 -2.76
C ALA A 20 -44.88 -37.22 -4.07
N VAL A 21 -43.56 -37.30 -3.99
CA VAL A 21 -42.69 -37.28 -5.18
C VAL A 21 -42.57 -38.72 -5.73
N PRO A 22 -42.91 -38.98 -7.01
CA PRO A 22 -42.72 -40.30 -7.60
C PRO A 22 -41.23 -40.61 -7.79
N GLN A 23 -40.76 -41.74 -7.24
CA GLN A 23 -39.39 -42.21 -7.44
C GLN A 23 -39.21 -42.76 -8.86
N PHE A 24 -38.81 -41.89 -9.80
CA PHE A 24 -38.28 -42.33 -11.09
C PHE A 24 -36.81 -42.74 -10.93
N SER A 25 -36.58 -44.03 -10.69
CA SER A 25 -35.24 -44.64 -10.75
C SER A 25 -34.75 -44.76 -12.19
N ALA A 26 -34.46 -43.62 -12.83
CA ALA A 26 -33.72 -43.59 -14.08
C ALA A 26 -32.25 -43.85 -13.77
N THR A 27 -31.77 -45.08 -14.00
CA THR A 27 -30.36 -45.42 -13.92
C THR A 27 -29.61 -44.77 -15.09
N VAL A 28 -29.34 -43.47 -14.97
CA VAL A 28 -28.33 -42.80 -15.79
C VAL A 28 -27.01 -43.50 -15.48
N ALA A 29 -26.38 -44.09 -16.49
CA ALA A 29 -25.01 -44.56 -16.37
C ALA A 29 -24.14 -43.32 -16.10
N LEU A 30 -23.68 -43.18 -14.85
CA LEU A 30 -22.60 -42.24 -14.55
C LEU A 30 -21.42 -42.60 -15.45
N PRO A 31 -20.76 -41.62 -16.10
CA PRO A 31 -19.50 -41.90 -16.77
C PRO A 31 -18.53 -42.51 -15.76
N GLU A 32 -17.66 -43.41 -16.23
CA GLU A 32 -16.65 -44.02 -15.36
C GLU A 32 -15.84 -42.91 -14.65
N PRO A 33 -15.50 -43.08 -13.36
CA PRO A 33 -14.73 -42.08 -12.63
C PRO A 33 -13.46 -41.81 -13.41
N ALA A 34 -13.27 -40.55 -13.83
CA ALA A 34 -12.33 -40.22 -14.88
C ALA A 34 -10.95 -40.79 -14.55
N GLU A 35 -10.46 -41.70 -15.40
CA GLU A 35 -9.13 -42.30 -15.30
C GLU A 35 -8.13 -41.19 -14.98
N GLN A 36 -7.30 -41.39 -13.95
CA GLN A 36 -6.63 -40.32 -13.20
C GLN A 36 -5.56 -39.60 -14.06
N ARG A 37 -6.03 -38.75 -14.96
CA ARG A 37 -5.21 -37.92 -15.83
C ARG A 37 -4.41 -36.97 -14.97
N ASP A 38 -3.08 -37.14 -14.98
CA ASP A 38 -2.15 -36.23 -14.32
C ASP A 38 -2.45 -34.79 -14.76
N CYS A 39 -2.91 -33.98 -13.81
CA CYS A 39 -3.08 -32.55 -14.02
C CYS A 39 -1.75 -31.95 -14.50
N PRO A 40 -1.75 -31.05 -15.50
CA PRO A 40 -0.52 -30.63 -16.19
C PRO A 40 0.37 -29.76 -15.28
N MET A 41 1.21 -30.46 -14.51
CA MET A 41 2.23 -29.96 -13.58
C MET A 41 3.36 -29.25 -14.36
N GLY A 42 3.04 -28.11 -14.98
CA GLY A 42 3.94 -27.41 -15.89
C GLY A 42 3.30 -26.35 -16.79
N LEU A 43 2.02 -26.03 -16.63
CA LEU A 43 1.49 -24.78 -17.18
C LEU A 43 2.17 -23.60 -16.47
N GLY A 44 3.13 -22.96 -17.15
CA GLY A 44 3.86 -21.81 -16.65
C GLY A 44 2.98 -20.56 -16.59
N LEU A 45 2.16 -20.45 -15.53
CA LEU A 45 1.31 -19.28 -15.21
C LEU A 45 2.12 -18.01 -14.85
N ASP A 46 3.43 -18.05 -15.04
CA ASP A 46 4.38 -16.94 -14.98
C ASP A 46 4.48 -16.19 -16.32
N GLY A 47 3.99 -16.79 -17.43
CA GLY A 47 3.80 -16.12 -18.70
C GLY A 47 2.36 -15.59 -18.86
N PRO A 48 2.15 -14.43 -19.51
CA PRO A 48 0.81 -14.03 -19.94
C PRO A 48 0.27 -15.08 -20.93
N PRO A 49 -1.04 -15.42 -20.91
CA PRO A 49 -1.59 -16.49 -21.72
C PRO A 49 -1.52 -16.15 -23.22
N GLY A 50 -0.45 -16.62 -23.88
CA GLY A 50 -0.29 -16.52 -25.33
C GLY A 50 -1.47 -17.21 -26.03
N ALA A 51 -2.01 -16.57 -27.07
CA ALA A 51 -3.33 -16.85 -27.64
C ALA A 51 -3.42 -18.15 -28.49
N ALA A 52 -2.87 -19.27 -27.99
CA ALA A 52 -3.30 -20.59 -28.41
C ALA A 52 -4.79 -20.76 -28.06
N VAL A 53 -5.60 -21.20 -29.04
CA VAL A 53 -7.02 -21.44 -28.84
C VAL A 53 -7.22 -22.76 -28.11
N VAL A 54 -6.95 -22.76 -26.80
CA VAL A 54 -7.23 -23.90 -25.93
C VAL A 54 -8.75 -24.09 -25.85
N GLU A 55 -9.21 -25.29 -26.18
CA GLU A 55 -10.64 -25.61 -26.29
C GLU A 55 -11.37 -25.46 -24.95
N GLN A 56 -12.69 -25.24 -25.01
CA GLN A 56 -13.50 -25.02 -23.81
C GLN A 56 -13.48 -26.22 -22.86
N GLN A 57 -13.34 -27.44 -23.39
CA GLN A 57 -13.24 -28.67 -22.60
C GLN A 57 -11.92 -28.77 -21.85
N ASP A 58 -10.79 -28.48 -22.52
CA ASP A 58 -9.47 -28.42 -21.90
C ASP A 58 -9.42 -27.34 -20.80
N ARG A 59 -9.97 -26.15 -21.07
CA ARG A 59 -10.09 -25.07 -20.08
C ARG A 59 -10.88 -25.50 -18.84
N GLN A 60 -11.99 -26.22 -19.04
CA GLN A 60 -12.80 -26.72 -17.93
C GLN A 60 -12.06 -27.77 -17.10
N TRP A 61 -11.33 -28.68 -17.75
CA TRP A 61 -10.53 -29.70 -17.07
C TRP A 61 -9.34 -29.11 -16.31
N MET A 62 -8.60 -28.17 -16.91
CA MET A 62 -7.52 -27.44 -16.24
C MET A 62 -8.05 -26.64 -15.03
N TYR A 63 -9.20 -25.98 -15.16
CA TYR A 63 -9.86 -25.31 -14.03
C TYR A 63 -10.14 -26.29 -12.90
N LEU A 64 -10.77 -27.44 -13.17
CA LEU A 64 -11.06 -28.47 -12.16
C LEU A 64 -9.78 -28.96 -11.47
N CYS A 65 -8.75 -29.31 -12.24
CA CYS A 65 -7.44 -29.72 -11.73
C CYS A 65 -6.85 -28.76 -10.68
N PHE A 66 -6.79 -27.45 -10.99
CA PHE A 66 -6.30 -26.45 -10.04
C PHE A 66 -7.31 -26.12 -8.93
N ALA A 67 -8.62 -26.22 -9.19
CA ALA A 67 -9.66 -26.00 -8.20
C ALA A 67 -9.64 -27.08 -7.09
N HIS A 68 -9.39 -28.35 -7.42
CA HIS A 68 -9.16 -29.39 -6.40
C HIS A 68 -7.92 -29.10 -5.55
N GLN A 69 -6.83 -28.63 -6.15
CA GLN A 69 -5.62 -28.25 -5.40
C GLN A 69 -5.85 -27.06 -4.44
N GLN A 70 -6.73 -26.12 -4.82
CA GLN A 70 -7.01 -24.89 -4.06
C GLN A 70 -8.17 -25.01 -3.06
N PHE A 71 -9.15 -25.88 -3.31
CA PHE A 71 -10.39 -26.01 -2.52
C PHE A 71 -10.64 -27.41 -1.92
N GLY A 72 -9.85 -28.42 -2.32
CA GLY A 72 -9.96 -29.80 -1.84
C GLY A 72 -10.89 -30.70 -2.66
N GLU A 73 -11.25 -31.85 -2.07
CA GLU A 73 -12.09 -32.90 -2.67
C GLU A 73 -13.59 -32.55 -2.67
N LEU A 74 -13.93 -31.39 -3.24
CA LEU A 74 -15.31 -31.02 -3.59
C LEU A 74 -15.68 -31.64 -4.96
N PRO A 75 -16.95 -32.01 -5.20
CA PRO A 75 -17.39 -32.52 -6.51
C PRO A 75 -17.19 -31.51 -7.64
N ASP A 76 -16.89 -31.98 -8.85
CA ASP A 76 -16.69 -31.17 -10.06
C ASP A 76 -17.82 -30.15 -10.29
N GLU A 77 -19.07 -30.57 -10.11
CA GLU A 77 -20.25 -29.70 -10.27
C GLU A 77 -20.25 -28.54 -9.26
N GLU A 78 -19.88 -28.81 -8.00
CA GLU A 78 -19.76 -27.76 -6.96
C GLU A 78 -18.60 -26.81 -7.29
N LEU A 79 -17.45 -27.33 -7.72
CA LEU A 79 -16.30 -26.52 -8.15
C LEU A 79 -16.64 -25.65 -9.36
N LEU A 80 -17.38 -26.17 -10.34
CA LEU A 80 -17.79 -25.42 -11.53
C LEU A 80 -18.87 -24.38 -11.24
N ALA A 81 -19.82 -24.68 -10.35
CA ALA A 81 -20.82 -23.74 -9.87
C ALA A 81 -20.17 -22.60 -9.05
N ARG A 82 -19.26 -22.95 -8.14
CA ARG A 82 -18.47 -22.00 -7.33
C ARG A 82 -17.58 -21.12 -8.21
N GLY A 83 -16.96 -21.69 -9.24
CA GLY A 83 -16.18 -20.93 -10.22
C GLY A 83 -17.03 -19.95 -11.02
N ALA A 84 -18.18 -20.40 -11.53
CA ALA A 84 -19.11 -19.54 -12.24
C ALA A 84 -19.63 -18.38 -11.36
N ALA A 85 -19.95 -18.65 -10.09
CA ALA A 85 -20.39 -17.64 -9.13
C ALA A 85 -19.31 -16.59 -8.78
N LEU A 86 -18.04 -16.86 -9.07
CA LEU A 86 -16.92 -15.94 -8.86
C LEU A 86 -16.53 -15.15 -10.12
N CYS A 87 -17.07 -15.47 -11.31
CA CYS A 87 -16.78 -14.75 -12.56
C CYS A 87 -17.16 -13.26 -12.53
N ASP A 88 -18.09 -12.85 -11.66
CA ASP A 88 -18.53 -11.47 -11.49
C ASP A 88 -17.97 -10.79 -10.22
N SER A 89 -17.01 -11.43 -9.52
CA SER A 89 -16.37 -10.82 -8.35
C SER A 89 -15.37 -9.74 -8.77
N ALA A 90 -15.64 -8.50 -8.39
CA ALA A 90 -14.79 -7.34 -8.70
C ALA A 90 -13.44 -7.31 -7.96
N VAL A 91 -13.26 -8.14 -6.92
CA VAL A 91 -12.00 -8.29 -6.18
C VAL A 91 -11.76 -9.78 -5.93
N LEU A 92 -10.58 -10.25 -6.33
CA LEU A 92 -10.08 -11.62 -6.18
C LEU A 92 -8.56 -11.51 -5.98
N ASP A 93 -7.93 -12.47 -5.29
CA ASP A 93 -6.47 -12.52 -5.23
C ASP A 93 -5.86 -12.95 -6.58
N GLU A 94 -4.55 -12.78 -6.75
CA GLU A 94 -3.87 -13.09 -8.02
C GLU A 94 -4.00 -14.56 -8.43
N LYS A 95 -3.91 -15.50 -7.48
CA LYS A 95 -4.00 -16.94 -7.76
C LYS A 95 -5.41 -17.32 -8.15
N LEU A 96 -6.39 -16.81 -7.42
CA LEU A 96 -7.80 -17.04 -7.71
C LEU A 96 -8.24 -16.39 -9.03
N THR A 97 -7.68 -15.21 -9.38
CA THR A 97 -7.90 -14.58 -10.69
C THR A 97 -7.29 -15.43 -11.82
N LYS A 98 -6.04 -15.88 -11.68
CA LYS A 98 -5.38 -16.78 -12.65
C LYS A 98 -6.12 -18.12 -12.83
N LEU A 99 -6.64 -18.69 -11.74
CA LEU A 99 -7.50 -19.88 -11.77
C LEU A 99 -8.80 -19.63 -12.54
N LEU A 100 -9.50 -18.53 -12.22
CA LEU A 100 -10.80 -18.23 -12.78
C LEU A 100 -10.76 -17.75 -14.23
N GLU A 101 -9.65 -17.21 -14.74
CA GLU A 101 -9.48 -16.89 -16.17
C GLU A 101 -9.67 -18.13 -17.08
N LEU A 102 -9.37 -19.33 -16.58
CA LEU A 102 -9.67 -20.59 -17.28
C LEU A 102 -11.19 -20.80 -17.46
N ARG A 103 -11.99 -20.40 -16.46
CA ARG A 103 -13.46 -20.58 -16.43
C ARG A 103 -14.23 -19.37 -16.98
N CYS A 104 -13.66 -18.19 -16.85
CA CYS A 104 -14.28 -16.88 -17.06
C CYS A 104 -13.40 -16.02 -17.99
N PRO A 105 -13.28 -16.32 -19.30
CA PRO A 105 -12.32 -15.61 -20.16
C PRO A 105 -12.55 -14.09 -20.19
N GLY A 106 -11.47 -13.31 -20.07
CA GLY A 106 -11.56 -11.85 -19.93
C GLY A 106 -11.93 -11.40 -18.52
N LEU A 107 -11.55 -12.16 -17.50
CA LEU A 107 -11.62 -11.78 -16.08
C LEU A 107 -10.33 -11.10 -15.64
N TYR A 108 -9.16 -11.54 -16.12
CA TYR A 108 -7.88 -10.94 -15.77
C TYR A 108 -7.82 -9.47 -16.21
N GLU A 109 -8.06 -9.15 -17.48
CA GLU A 109 -8.02 -7.77 -17.98
C GLU A 109 -9.17 -6.92 -17.43
N ARG A 110 -10.24 -7.54 -16.91
CA ARG A 110 -11.33 -6.85 -16.20
C ARG A 110 -10.88 -6.43 -14.81
N ASN A 111 -10.30 -7.36 -14.04
CA ASN A 111 -9.80 -7.12 -12.69
C ASN A 111 -8.57 -6.21 -12.71
N GLU A 112 -7.69 -6.33 -13.70
CA GLU A 112 -6.57 -5.41 -13.92
C GLU A 112 -7.06 -3.98 -14.16
N ARG A 113 -8.07 -3.77 -15.03
CA ARG A 113 -8.67 -2.45 -15.25
C ARG A 113 -9.34 -1.88 -13.99
N ILE A 114 -10.01 -2.72 -13.18
CA ILE A 114 -10.60 -2.32 -11.90
C ILE A 114 -9.50 -1.91 -10.92
N TYR A 115 -8.44 -2.72 -10.79
CA TYR A 115 -7.29 -2.46 -9.92
C TYR A 115 -6.53 -1.19 -10.30
N LEU A 116 -6.23 -1.01 -11.60
CA LEU A 116 -5.55 0.20 -12.09
C LEU A 116 -6.42 1.45 -11.90
N ALA A 117 -7.72 1.38 -12.18
CA ALA A 117 -8.64 2.50 -11.95
C ALA A 117 -8.80 2.84 -10.46
N ALA A 118 -8.75 1.83 -9.58
CA ALA A 118 -8.73 2.05 -8.13
C ALA A 118 -7.43 2.72 -7.68
N ARG A 119 -6.27 2.23 -8.15
CA ARG A 119 -4.97 2.82 -7.80
C ARG A 119 -4.82 4.24 -8.34
N ASP A 120 -5.24 4.51 -9.58
CA ASP A 120 -5.26 5.86 -10.16
C ASP A 120 -6.17 6.82 -9.36
N ALA A 121 -7.26 6.31 -8.76
CA ALA A 121 -8.14 7.10 -7.89
C ALA A 121 -7.50 7.38 -6.51
N GLU A 122 -6.80 6.40 -5.93
CA GLU A 122 -6.03 6.55 -4.68
C GLU A 122 -4.84 7.51 -4.87
N ASP A 123 -4.04 7.31 -5.92
CA ASP A 123 -2.93 8.19 -6.34
C ASP A 123 -3.44 9.63 -6.55
N ALA A 124 -4.62 9.80 -7.18
CA ALA A 124 -5.24 11.10 -7.37
C ALA A 124 -5.77 11.72 -6.07
N GLU A 125 -6.23 10.93 -5.09
CA GLU A 125 -6.65 11.45 -3.79
C GLU A 125 -5.44 11.84 -2.92
N GLU A 126 -4.39 11.02 -2.86
CA GLU A 126 -3.16 11.37 -2.13
C GLU A 126 -2.54 12.66 -2.69
N LYS A 127 -2.45 12.77 -4.02
CA LYS A 127 -1.98 13.99 -4.70
C LYS A 127 -2.80 15.23 -4.35
N ARG A 128 -4.12 15.09 -4.14
CA ARG A 128 -4.99 16.18 -3.64
C ARG A 128 -4.72 16.49 -2.15
N ARG A 129 -4.62 15.46 -1.30
CA ARG A 129 -4.28 15.61 0.14
C ARG A 129 -2.93 16.31 0.32
N LEU A 130 -1.92 15.93 -0.46
CA LEU A 130 -0.59 16.54 -0.46
C LEU A 130 -0.59 17.97 -1.00
N ALA A 131 -1.35 18.27 -2.06
CA ALA A 131 -1.52 19.65 -2.53
C ALA A 131 -2.13 20.56 -1.45
N VAL A 132 -3.12 20.08 -0.69
CA VAL A 132 -3.72 20.80 0.44
C VAL A 132 -2.73 20.94 1.62
N ALA A 133 -1.92 19.91 1.91
CA ALA A 133 -0.86 20.03 2.91
C ALA A 133 0.22 21.05 2.50
N LYS A 134 0.61 21.07 1.22
CA LYS A 134 1.63 21.97 0.66
C LYS A 134 1.27 23.45 0.79
N THR A 135 -0.02 23.81 0.77
CA THR A 135 -0.48 25.18 1.06
C THR A 135 -0.50 25.50 2.56
N ARG A 136 -0.77 24.51 3.42
CA ARG A 136 -0.68 24.63 4.89
C ARG A 136 0.77 24.70 5.42
N CYS A 137 1.76 24.20 4.67
CA CYS A 137 3.15 24.15 5.14
C CYS A 137 3.73 25.53 5.51
N PRO A 138 4.12 25.77 6.78
CA PRO A 138 4.49 27.10 7.27
C PRO A 138 5.80 27.62 6.67
N ARG A 139 5.84 28.91 6.33
CA ARG A 139 6.99 29.60 5.73
C ARG A 139 8.00 30.03 6.80
N ARG A 140 8.62 29.07 7.47
CA ARG A 140 9.68 29.29 8.47
C ARG A 140 10.87 30.09 7.89
N ALA A 141 11.47 30.98 8.69
CA ALA A 141 12.76 31.63 8.38
C ALA A 141 13.94 30.63 8.57
N PRO A 142 14.97 30.64 7.71
CA PRO A 142 16.10 29.71 7.81
C PRO A 142 16.99 30.02 9.04
N ILE A 143 17.81 29.04 9.47
CA ILE A 143 18.68 29.20 10.66
C ILE A 143 19.73 30.31 10.45
N ALA A 144 20.31 30.35 9.25
CA ALA A 144 21.21 31.39 8.76
C ALA A 144 20.94 31.58 7.25
N LYS A 145 21.82 32.24 6.49
CA LYS A 145 21.70 32.26 5.02
C LYS A 145 22.16 30.90 4.43
N PRO A 146 21.26 30.08 3.85
CA PRO A 146 21.65 28.81 3.24
C PRO A 146 22.23 29.03 1.84
N VAL A 147 22.94 28.01 1.32
CA VAL A 147 23.37 27.92 -0.08
C VAL A 147 22.20 27.47 -0.96
N ARG A 148 21.52 26.40 -0.53
CA ARG A 148 20.33 25.85 -1.18
C ARG A 148 19.25 25.68 -0.12
N ARG A 149 18.00 26.00 -0.49
CA ARG A 149 16.83 25.77 0.36
C ARG A 149 15.71 25.16 -0.46
N THR A 150 15.21 24.02 -0.02
CA THR A 150 14.12 23.29 -0.67
C THR A 150 12.99 23.06 0.32
N ARG A 151 11.76 22.85 -0.20
CA ARG A 151 10.56 22.60 0.61
C ARG A 151 9.64 21.64 -0.12
N ALA A 152 9.22 20.58 0.56
CA ALA A 152 8.30 19.58 0.05
C ALA A 152 7.14 19.36 1.03
N ALA A 153 6.04 18.82 0.51
CA ALA A 153 5.03 18.12 1.31
C ALA A 153 5.10 16.65 0.89
N MET A 154 5.37 15.77 1.84
CA MET A 154 5.55 14.32 1.62
C MET A 154 4.49 13.56 2.40
N TRP A 155 3.99 12.46 1.85
CA TRP A 155 3.26 11.49 2.65
C TRP A 155 4.29 10.61 3.39
N VAL A 156 4.08 10.41 4.69
CA VAL A 156 4.95 9.59 5.52
C VAL A 156 4.13 8.67 6.42
N SER A 157 4.44 7.39 6.34
CA SER A 157 3.91 6.27 7.10
C SER A 157 4.59 6.10 8.47
N THR A 158 4.39 4.95 9.10
CA THR A 158 5.08 4.50 10.32
C THR A 158 6.60 4.39 10.17
N GLY A 159 7.15 4.42 8.94
CA GLY A 159 8.58 4.44 8.68
C GLY A 159 9.21 5.77 9.11
N GLY A 160 9.08 6.80 8.27
CA GLY A 160 9.68 8.12 8.49
C GLY A 160 10.03 8.81 7.17
N ILE A 161 11.04 9.67 7.19
CA ILE A 161 11.66 10.21 5.98
C ILE A 161 12.96 9.45 5.72
N HIS A 162 13.19 9.10 4.46
CA HIS A 162 14.30 8.29 4.01
C HIS A 162 15.15 9.09 3.01
N ALA A 163 16.41 8.71 2.87
CA ALA A 163 17.30 9.15 1.81
C ALA A 163 18.26 8.04 1.44
N TRP A 164 18.54 7.89 0.15
CA TRP A 164 19.59 7.04 -0.39
C TRP A 164 20.28 7.75 -1.55
N GLU A 165 21.47 7.30 -1.89
CA GLU A 165 22.18 7.68 -3.10
C GLU A 165 22.09 6.53 -4.12
N GLU A 166 22.30 6.83 -5.40
CA GLU A 166 22.19 5.81 -6.46
C GLU A 166 23.17 4.65 -6.22
N GLY A 167 22.67 3.41 -6.37
CA GLY A 167 23.41 2.18 -6.07
C GLY A 167 23.50 1.81 -4.58
N TYR A 168 22.88 2.59 -3.67
CA TYR A 168 22.92 2.34 -2.23
C TYR A 168 21.55 2.00 -1.64
N ASN A 169 21.07 0.79 -1.92
CA ASN A 169 19.84 0.27 -1.33
C ASN A 169 20.14 -0.45 0.00
N GLY A 170 19.42 -0.09 1.06
CA GLY A 170 19.49 -0.75 2.37
C GLY A 170 19.58 0.23 3.55
N LEU A 171 18.70 0.05 4.53
CA LEU A 171 18.63 0.84 5.76
C LEU A 171 18.53 -0.08 6.99
N ASP A 172 19.29 0.25 8.02
CA ASP A 172 19.21 -0.40 9.33
C ASP A 172 18.21 0.37 10.22
N TYR A 173 17.01 -0.20 10.36
CA TYR A 173 15.87 0.38 11.07
C TYR A 173 15.96 0.20 12.60
N THR A 174 17.04 0.68 13.21
CA THR A 174 17.29 0.53 14.67
C THR A 174 16.36 1.33 15.60
N GLY A 175 15.24 1.88 15.12
CA GLY A 175 14.29 2.70 15.89
C GLY A 175 14.83 4.03 16.44
N ARG A 176 16.08 4.38 16.12
CA ARG A 176 16.72 5.64 16.56
C ARG A 176 16.27 6.79 15.67
N PHE A 177 16.15 7.99 16.27
CA PHE A 177 15.66 9.21 15.60
C PHE A 177 16.35 9.51 14.26
N LEU A 178 17.66 9.26 14.19
CA LEU A 178 18.44 9.28 12.96
C LEU A 178 19.28 8.01 12.89
N THR A 179 19.15 7.26 11.81
CA THR A 179 20.04 6.14 11.44
C THR A 179 20.70 6.43 10.10
N LYS A 180 21.71 5.61 9.75
CA LYS A 180 22.37 5.64 8.44
C LYS A 180 22.93 4.28 8.09
N GLY A 181 23.00 3.97 6.80
CA GLY A 181 23.82 2.91 6.24
C GLY A 181 25.02 3.47 5.48
N LYS A 182 25.47 2.73 4.46
CA LYS A 182 26.43 3.20 3.45
C LYS A 182 25.61 3.86 2.33
N GLY A 183 25.77 5.17 2.12
CA GLY A 183 24.98 5.92 1.14
C GLY A 183 23.50 6.10 1.49
N THR A 184 23.07 5.74 2.71
CA THR A 184 21.66 5.85 3.14
C THR A 184 21.50 6.55 4.49
N VAL A 185 20.39 7.25 4.67
CA VAL A 185 20.00 7.98 5.89
C VAL A 185 18.51 7.77 6.14
N HIS A 186 18.11 7.67 7.41
CA HIS A 186 16.71 7.56 7.76
C HIS A 186 16.40 8.36 9.03
N LEU A 187 15.22 8.98 9.04
CA LEU A 187 14.70 9.88 10.05
C LEU A 187 13.32 9.40 10.47
N THR A 188 13.21 8.86 11.69
CA THR A 188 11.93 8.48 12.27
C THR A 188 11.68 9.24 13.58
N TRP A 189 10.46 9.68 13.82
CA TRP A 189 10.05 10.38 15.04
C TRP A 189 9.12 9.55 15.92
N GLY A 190 8.65 8.40 15.43
CA GLY A 190 7.71 7.53 16.15
C GLY A 190 8.37 6.44 16.98
N THR A 191 7.52 5.60 17.58
CA THR A 191 7.90 4.36 18.30
C THR A 191 7.10 3.13 17.85
N GLY A 192 6.40 3.23 16.71
CA GLY A 192 5.70 2.10 16.08
C GLY A 192 4.29 1.81 16.60
N LYS A 193 3.73 2.62 17.50
CA LYS A 193 2.33 2.52 17.95
C LYS A 193 1.68 3.91 18.09
N GLY A 194 0.72 4.22 17.23
CA GLY A 194 -0.10 5.45 17.31
C GLY A 194 0.38 6.63 16.45
N ASP A 195 1.55 6.55 15.83
CA ASP A 195 1.98 7.49 14.80
C ASP A 195 1.18 7.25 13.50
N GLU A 196 0.06 7.96 13.34
CA GLU A 196 -0.72 7.92 12.10
C GLU A 196 0.10 8.41 10.89
N ALA A 197 -0.02 7.67 9.79
CA ALA A 197 0.49 8.05 8.49
C ALA A 197 -0.18 9.34 8.01
N GLY A 198 0.55 10.22 7.35
CA GLY A 198 -0.01 11.48 6.88
C GLY A 198 0.98 12.43 6.24
N PRO A 199 0.52 13.60 5.79
CA PRO A 199 1.36 14.57 5.13
C PRO A 199 2.24 15.34 6.12
N VAL A 200 3.53 15.45 5.81
CA VAL A 200 4.53 16.16 6.61
C VAL A 200 5.18 17.27 5.79
N CYS A 201 5.46 18.41 6.43
CA CYS A 201 6.02 19.59 5.80
C CYS A 201 7.52 19.64 6.01
N VAL A 202 8.28 19.29 4.96
CA VAL A 202 9.73 19.13 5.01
C VAL A 202 10.43 20.35 4.44
N THR A 203 11.45 20.84 5.13
CA THR A 203 12.35 21.90 4.64
C THR A 203 13.80 21.41 4.67
N GLY A 204 14.48 21.49 3.52
CA GLY A 204 15.91 21.27 3.40
C GLY A 204 16.66 22.59 3.46
N GLU A 205 17.68 22.70 4.31
CA GLU A 205 18.58 23.87 4.39
C GLU A 205 20.04 23.42 4.32
N ALA A 206 20.69 23.68 3.18
CA ALA A 206 22.08 23.29 2.91
C ALA A 206 23.03 24.48 3.12
N TYR A 207 24.13 24.31 3.85
CA TYR A 207 25.06 25.38 4.25
C TYR A 207 26.52 25.04 3.94
N LYS A 208 27.36 26.04 3.63
CA LYS A 208 28.82 25.84 3.44
C LYS A 208 29.55 25.48 4.74
N GLU A 209 29.02 25.94 5.86
CA GLU A 209 29.63 25.85 7.19
C GLU A 209 28.60 25.38 8.21
N ARG A 210 29.05 25.03 9.41
CA ARG A 210 28.19 24.59 10.52
C ARG A 210 27.25 25.72 10.97
N PRO A 211 25.92 25.67 10.69
CA PRO A 211 25.01 26.67 11.23
C PRO A 211 24.81 26.47 12.74
N PRO A 212 24.27 27.48 13.45
CA PRO A 212 23.75 27.33 14.82
C PRO A 212 22.76 26.16 14.96
N LYS A 213 22.46 25.75 16.19
CA LYS A 213 21.32 24.86 16.44
C LYS A 213 20.01 25.64 16.31
N ALA A 214 19.04 25.11 15.59
CA ALA A 214 17.68 25.66 15.61
C ALA A 214 17.06 25.52 17.02
N LYS A 215 16.29 26.53 17.44
CA LYS A 215 15.50 26.55 18.68
C LYS A 215 14.03 26.27 18.37
N GLY A 216 13.23 25.86 19.37
CA GLY A 216 11.78 25.67 19.22
C GLY A 216 11.37 24.40 18.46
N TRP A 217 12.06 23.30 18.69
CA TRP A 217 11.80 21.98 18.10
C TRP A 217 11.71 20.92 19.21
N GLN A 218 10.75 19.99 19.09
CA GLN A 218 10.51 18.94 20.11
C GLN A 218 11.62 17.87 20.09
N ARG A 219 11.92 17.32 18.90
CA ARG A 219 12.94 16.27 18.71
C ARG A 219 14.04 16.75 17.77
N SER A 220 15.30 16.44 18.06
CA SER A 220 16.42 16.74 17.16
C SER A 220 17.61 15.79 17.34
N GLY A 221 18.49 15.76 16.33
CA GLY A 221 19.70 14.92 16.32
C GLY A 221 20.72 15.39 15.30
N GLU A 222 21.97 14.89 15.39
CA GLU A 222 23.06 15.19 14.45
C GLU A 222 23.89 13.91 14.21
N LEU A 223 23.99 13.43 12.96
CA LEU A 223 24.90 12.33 12.59
C LEU A 223 25.98 12.77 11.60
N ARG A 224 27.02 11.93 11.44
CA ARG A 224 28.02 12.06 10.37
C ARG A 224 27.63 11.14 9.23
N PHE A 225 27.36 11.72 8.07
CA PHE A 225 27.11 10.99 6.84
C PHE A 225 28.35 11.07 5.93
N HIS A 226 28.51 10.09 5.06
CA HIS A 226 29.48 10.14 3.97
C HIS A 226 28.71 9.82 2.69
N SER A 227 28.85 10.70 1.71
CA SER A 227 28.13 10.76 0.45
C SER A 227 29.07 10.29 -0.67
N PRO A 228 28.93 9.04 -1.18
CA PRO A 228 29.81 8.53 -2.21
C PRO A 228 29.60 9.19 -3.59
N THR A 229 28.36 9.56 -3.91
CA THR A 229 27.99 10.17 -5.21
C THR A 229 28.04 11.69 -5.17
N GLY A 230 27.72 12.29 -4.02
CA GLY A 230 27.52 13.73 -3.91
C GLY A 230 26.12 14.22 -4.24
N VAL A 231 25.13 13.33 -4.34
CA VAL A 231 23.71 13.64 -4.51
C VAL A 231 22.94 12.94 -3.40
N LEU A 232 22.30 13.70 -2.50
CA LEU A 232 21.51 13.13 -1.41
C LEU A 232 20.13 13.76 -1.39
N GLU A 233 19.14 13.00 -1.85
CA GLU A 233 17.74 13.40 -1.89
C GLU A 233 16.94 12.71 -0.78
N PHE A 234 16.02 13.44 -0.14
CA PHE A 234 15.12 12.91 0.87
C PHE A 234 13.71 12.76 0.31
N PHE A 235 12.97 11.73 0.74
CA PHE A 235 11.61 11.42 0.30
C PHE A 235 10.83 10.71 1.44
N GLY A 236 9.50 10.73 1.34
CA GLY A 236 8.60 9.90 2.14
C GLY A 236 8.11 8.71 1.31
N ASP A 237 7.00 8.11 1.73
CA ASP A 237 6.31 7.06 0.97
C ASP A 237 5.57 7.63 -0.26
N GLY A 238 5.29 8.95 -0.27
CA GLY A 238 4.66 9.65 -1.40
C GLY A 238 4.94 11.16 -1.42
N GLY A 239 4.59 11.81 -2.54
CA GLY A 239 4.79 13.24 -2.77
C GLY A 239 6.13 13.63 -3.42
N ASP A 240 6.42 14.93 -3.48
CA ASP A 240 7.65 15.43 -4.10
C ASP A 240 8.88 15.10 -3.23
N PRO A 241 10.01 14.65 -3.80
CA PRO A 241 11.27 14.57 -3.08
C PRO A 241 11.74 15.98 -2.66
N LEU A 242 12.58 16.04 -1.63
CA LEU A 242 13.15 17.28 -1.11
C LEU A 242 14.19 17.90 -2.08
N GLY A 243 14.60 17.15 -3.10
CA GLY A 243 15.74 17.44 -3.94
C GLY A 243 17.08 17.27 -3.21
N ASP A 244 18.18 17.27 -3.97
CA ASP A 244 19.54 17.25 -3.44
C ASP A 244 19.77 18.36 -2.39
N VAL A 245 20.28 17.96 -1.23
CA VAL A 245 20.65 18.88 -0.12
C VAL A 245 22.17 18.90 0.16
N THR A 246 23.00 18.32 -0.70
CA THR A 246 24.46 18.48 -0.64
C THR A 246 24.92 19.89 -1.03
N VAL A 247 26.22 20.18 -0.91
CA VAL A 247 26.81 21.52 -1.18
C VAL A 247 28.12 21.45 -1.97
N THR A 248 28.88 20.36 -1.84
CA THR A 248 30.25 20.23 -2.38
C THR A 248 30.45 18.93 -3.18
N GLY A 249 29.37 18.29 -3.64
CA GLY A 249 29.45 16.95 -4.25
C GLY A 249 29.84 15.88 -3.23
N ALA A 250 30.52 14.82 -3.71
CA ALA A 250 30.89 13.67 -2.89
C ALA A 250 31.79 14.07 -1.71
N GLY A 251 31.60 13.44 -0.54
CA GLY A 251 32.39 13.76 0.65
C GLY A 251 31.69 13.51 1.98
N SER A 252 32.25 14.08 3.05
CA SER A 252 31.78 13.88 4.43
C SER A 252 30.90 15.03 4.90
N TYR A 253 29.69 14.71 5.34
CA TYR A 253 28.66 15.67 5.74
C TYR A 253 28.21 15.47 7.19
N ARG A 254 27.66 16.54 7.76
CA ARG A 254 26.80 16.48 8.94
C ARG A 254 25.37 16.73 8.52
N ILE A 255 24.50 15.84 8.97
CA ILE A 255 23.05 15.95 8.80
C ILE A 255 22.47 16.15 10.19
N ARG A 256 21.69 17.23 10.37
CA ARG A 256 20.77 17.36 11.49
C ARG A 256 19.35 17.21 10.99
N ALA A 257 18.53 16.55 11.79
CA ALA A 257 17.09 16.64 11.67
C ALA A 257 16.51 17.30 12.90
N TYR A 258 15.41 18.00 12.71
CA TYR A 258 14.56 18.55 13.74
C TYR A 258 13.10 18.25 13.37
N VAL A 259 12.28 17.85 14.34
CA VAL A 259 10.85 17.56 14.16
C VAL A 259 10.03 18.22 15.25
N ARG A 260 8.86 18.76 14.89
CA ARG A 260 7.84 19.30 15.81
C ARG A 260 6.43 19.06 15.28
N GLY A 261 5.44 19.13 16.16
CA GLY A 261 4.07 18.67 15.89
C GLY A 261 3.91 17.15 16.08
N VAL A 262 4.77 16.52 16.90
CA VAL A 262 4.70 15.07 17.20
C VAL A 262 3.83 14.81 18.42
N GLU A 263 3.97 15.63 19.46
CA GLU A 263 3.12 15.56 20.66
C GLU A 263 1.74 16.11 20.33
N HIS A 264 0.69 15.40 20.76
CA HIS A 264 -0.70 15.77 20.49
C HIS A 264 -1.04 17.13 21.10
N ALA A 265 -1.44 18.09 20.27
CA ALA A 265 -2.21 19.24 20.74
C ALA A 265 -3.65 18.73 21.03
N PRO A 266 -4.15 18.78 22.28
CA PRO A 266 -5.48 18.25 22.62
C PRO A 266 -6.64 19.05 22.03
N GLU A 267 -6.35 20.24 21.47
CA GLU A 267 -7.32 21.18 20.91
C GLU A 267 -7.32 21.23 19.36
N LEU A 268 -6.39 20.54 18.69
CA LEU A 268 -6.39 20.40 17.23
C LEU A 268 -6.96 19.03 16.84
N THR A 269 -7.77 18.98 15.78
CA THR A 269 -8.11 17.67 15.18
C THR A 269 -6.84 17.05 14.58
N ARG A 270 -6.75 15.71 14.50
CA ARG A 270 -5.57 15.04 13.91
C ARG A 270 -5.31 15.47 12.44
N ALA A 271 -6.34 15.93 11.73
CA ALA A 271 -6.26 16.48 10.38
C ALA A 271 -5.65 17.90 10.28
N GLU A 272 -5.37 18.57 11.41
CA GLU A 272 -4.80 19.92 11.49
C GLU A 272 -3.37 19.94 12.06
N ALA A 273 -2.92 18.84 12.67
CA ALA A 273 -1.59 18.69 13.25
C ALA A 273 -0.51 18.54 12.15
N VAL A 274 -0.11 19.66 11.54
CA VAL A 274 0.96 19.70 10.53
C VAL A 274 2.31 19.37 11.17
N LYS A 275 2.74 18.10 11.04
CA LYS A 275 4.08 17.65 11.39
C LYS A 275 5.12 18.41 10.55
N GLU A 276 6.00 19.17 11.19
CA GLU A 276 7.08 19.91 10.55
C GLU A 276 8.41 19.17 10.70
N VAL A 277 9.17 19.12 9.61
CA VAL A 277 10.52 18.56 9.59
C VAL A 277 11.50 19.57 8.98
N LEU A 278 12.63 19.77 9.64
CA LEU A 278 13.76 20.53 9.12
C LEU A 278 14.99 19.62 9.02
N ILE A 279 15.51 19.45 7.81
CA ILE A 279 16.74 18.73 7.51
C ILE A 279 17.82 19.76 7.18
N VAL A 280 18.94 19.72 7.90
CA VAL A 280 20.05 20.67 7.78
C VAL A 280 21.31 19.91 7.41
N VAL A 281 21.90 20.25 6.27
CA VAL A 281 23.10 19.59 5.75
C VAL A 281 24.22 20.60 5.61
N PHE A 282 25.42 20.23 6.06
CA PHE A 282 26.63 21.03 5.90
C PHE A 282 27.85 20.10 5.80
N PRO A 283 28.88 20.45 5.02
CA PRO A 283 30.07 19.61 4.90
C PRO A 283 30.84 19.59 6.22
N THR A 284 31.70 18.59 6.35
CA THR A 284 32.76 18.53 7.36
C THR A 284 34.08 18.36 6.67
N SER A 285 35.10 19.05 7.18
CA SER A 285 36.49 18.81 6.80
C SER A 285 36.80 17.32 6.84
N PRO A 286 37.56 16.78 5.87
CA PRO A 286 38.24 15.51 6.03
C PRO A 286 39.00 15.45 7.37
N ARG A 287 39.10 14.24 7.91
CA ARG A 287 39.93 13.90 9.07
C ARG A 287 41.02 12.95 8.62
#